data_AF-G4YP38-F1
#
_entry.id   AF-G4YP38-F1
#
_cell.length_a   1.000
_cell.length_b   1.000
_cell.length_c   1.000
_cell.angle_alpha   90.00
_cell.angle_beta   90.00
_cell.angle_gamma   90.00
#
_symmetry.space_group_name_H-M   'P 1'
#
loop_
_entity.id
_entity.type
_entity.pdbx_description
1 polymer ?
#
loop_
_entity_poly.entity_id
_entity_poly.type
_entity_poly.pdbx_seq_one_letter_code
_entity_poly.pdbx_strand_id
1 'polypeptide(L)'
;MQGKSQDTYWRVLNELVILSNRQLEPEHVTCDFESALINAVLEQFPTANLVGCLFHWKQALRRKMLELRLPEDQIKDALSPGKLDTLTVIPEDQIAEKGVRYVRSIVDETGAKTKWNTFWKYFLKTWTQRFDVTTWNVHEMVRCGVDIVNRTNNPLEKYNRDFASRVGTHPSLLTFIEGTKQEAARYLQRIDDIKKGLQTAPQHAPPVVPGIPAGYADFE
;
A
#
# COMPACT_ATOMS: atom_id res chain seq x y z
N MET A 1 6.46 -9.99 15.01
CA MET A 1 7.86 -10.42 14.78
C MET A 1 8.79 -9.43 15.46
N GLN A 2 9.60 -9.89 16.42
CA GLN A 2 10.88 -9.23 16.68
C GLN A 2 11.80 -9.63 15.52
N GLY A 3 12.42 -8.67 14.84
CA GLY A 3 13.21 -8.93 13.62
C GLY A 3 12.57 -8.40 12.34
N LYS A 4 12.36 -7.09 12.27
CA LYS A 4 12.00 -6.35 11.04
C LYS A 4 13.24 -6.13 10.16
N SER A 5 13.93 -7.21 9.81
CA SER A 5 15.15 -7.17 8.99
C SER A 5 14.88 -7.71 7.59
N GLN A 6 15.68 -7.27 6.63
CA GLN A 6 15.58 -7.74 5.24
C GLN A 6 15.78 -9.26 5.17
N ASP A 7 16.79 -9.80 5.88
CA ASP A 7 17.05 -11.24 5.95
C ASP A 7 15.84 -12.03 6.48
N THR A 8 15.12 -11.51 7.49
CA THR A 8 13.93 -12.19 8.00
C THR A 8 12.82 -12.22 6.94
N TYR A 9 12.56 -11.12 6.25
CA TYR A 9 11.58 -11.09 5.16
C TYR A 9 11.99 -12.00 4.00
N TRP A 10 13.25 -11.92 3.59
CA TRP A 10 13.80 -12.72 2.51
C TRP A 10 13.61 -14.21 2.80
N ARG A 11 13.94 -14.68 4.00
CA ARG A 11 13.76 -16.09 4.40
C ARG A 11 12.31 -16.52 4.29
N VAL A 12 11.37 -15.70 4.78
CA VAL A 12 9.93 -16.02 4.69
C VAL A 12 9.50 -16.13 3.22
N LEU A 13 9.90 -15.19 2.38
CA LEU A 13 9.56 -15.22 0.94
C LEU A 13 10.19 -16.42 0.23
N ASN A 14 11.45 -16.73 0.53
CA ASN A 14 12.15 -17.89 -0.03
C ASN A 14 11.48 -19.20 0.38
N GLU A 15 11.05 -19.35 1.63
CA GLU A 15 10.28 -20.53 2.06
C GLU A 15 8.97 -20.66 1.29
N LEU A 16 8.25 -19.56 1.03
CA LEU A 16 7.04 -19.59 0.19
C LEU A 16 7.36 -20.06 -1.25
N VAL A 17 8.46 -19.58 -1.83
CA VAL A 17 8.92 -20.01 -3.15
C VAL A 17 9.24 -21.51 -3.14
N ILE A 18 9.96 -22.02 -2.14
CA ILE A 18 10.28 -23.45 -2.01
C ILE A 18 9.00 -24.28 -1.87
N LEU A 19 8.10 -23.91 -0.96
CA LEU A 19 6.84 -24.61 -0.70
C LEU A 19 5.89 -24.60 -1.90
N SER A 20 6.00 -23.59 -2.77
CA SER A 20 5.27 -23.54 -4.03
C SER A 20 5.87 -24.41 -5.14
N ASN A 21 6.91 -25.23 -4.85
CA ASN A 21 7.74 -25.89 -5.85
C ASN A 21 8.29 -24.91 -6.89
N ARG A 22 8.66 -23.70 -6.45
CA ARG A 22 9.16 -22.60 -7.28
C ARG A 22 8.18 -22.12 -8.36
N GLN A 23 6.88 -22.31 -8.16
CA GLN A 23 5.84 -21.83 -9.09
C GLN A 23 5.32 -20.43 -8.73
N LEU A 24 5.76 -19.87 -7.60
CA LEU A 24 5.38 -18.52 -7.18
C LEU A 24 6.15 -17.46 -7.99
N GLU A 25 5.54 -16.99 -9.08
CA GLU A 25 6.05 -15.91 -9.93
C GLU A 25 5.01 -14.78 -10.00
N PRO A 26 4.97 -13.88 -8.99
CA PRO A 26 4.01 -12.79 -8.97
C PRO A 26 4.35 -11.74 -10.03
N GLU A 27 3.35 -11.34 -10.81
CA GLU A 27 3.46 -10.18 -11.72
C GLU A 27 3.42 -8.85 -10.94
N HIS A 28 2.69 -8.81 -9.83
CA HIS A 28 2.54 -7.64 -8.96
C HIS A 28 2.73 -8.01 -7.50
N VAL A 29 3.40 -7.12 -6.75
CA VAL A 29 3.50 -7.21 -5.30
C VAL A 29 3.07 -5.89 -4.67
N THR A 30 2.08 -5.97 -3.77
CA THR A 30 1.67 -4.83 -2.95
C THR A 30 2.12 -5.03 -1.51
N CYS A 31 2.85 -4.06 -0.96
CA CYS A 31 3.37 -4.17 0.41
C CYS A 31 3.33 -2.83 1.16
N ASP A 32 3.68 -2.88 2.44
CA ASP A 32 3.78 -1.71 3.31
C ASP A 32 5.12 -1.00 3.08
N PHE A 33 5.21 0.28 3.48
CA PHE A 33 6.43 1.08 3.34
C PHE A 33 7.48 0.74 4.40
N GLU A 34 8.06 -0.45 4.28
CA GLU A 34 9.15 -0.94 5.10
C GLU A 34 10.34 -1.30 4.20
N SER A 35 11.43 -0.55 4.29
CA SER A 35 12.60 -0.72 3.40
C SER A 35 13.15 -2.15 3.40
N ALA A 36 13.15 -2.81 4.57
CA ALA A 36 13.57 -4.21 4.69
C ALA A 36 12.68 -5.17 3.89
N LEU A 37 11.36 -4.96 3.90
CA LEU A 37 10.41 -5.77 3.14
C LEU A 37 10.50 -5.48 1.65
N ILE A 38 10.56 -4.20 1.26
CA ILE A 38 10.70 -3.77 -0.14
C ILE A 38 11.95 -4.40 -0.77
N ASN A 39 13.10 -4.29 -0.10
CA ASN A 39 14.35 -4.86 -0.60
C ASN A 39 14.26 -6.39 -0.73
N ALA A 40 13.70 -7.08 0.26
CA ALA A 40 13.55 -8.53 0.21
C ALA A 40 12.64 -8.98 -0.94
N VAL A 41 11.57 -8.23 -1.23
CA VAL A 41 10.70 -8.50 -2.38
C VAL A 41 11.42 -8.28 -3.70
N LEU A 42 12.14 -7.16 -3.86
CA LEU A 42 12.89 -6.86 -5.08
C LEU A 42 13.99 -7.89 -5.35
N GLU A 43 14.63 -8.43 -4.31
CA GLU A 43 15.62 -9.50 -4.45
C GLU A 43 14.97 -10.85 -4.83
N GLN A 44 13.82 -11.19 -4.23
CA GLN A 44 13.17 -12.48 -4.46
C GLN A 44 12.38 -12.51 -5.78
N PHE A 45 11.81 -11.37 -6.20
CA PHE A 45 10.94 -11.22 -7.36
C PHE A 45 11.35 -10.00 -8.19
N PRO A 46 12.52 -10.02 -8.85
CA PRO A 46 13.09 -8.85 -9.53
C PRO A 46 12.28 -8.38 -10.73
N THR A 47 11.41 -9.23 -11.28
CA THR A 47 10.52 -8.93 -12.41
C THR A 47 9.12 -8.47 -11.98
N ALA A 48 8.80 -8.55 -10.68
CA ALA A 48 7.48 -8.19 -10.20
C ALA A 48 7.34 -6.66 -10.11
N ASN A 49 6.17 -6.15 -10.50
CA ASN A 49 5.80 -4.77 -10.29
C ASN A 49 5.49 -4.53 -8.81
N LEU A 50 6.42 -3.91 -8.08
CA LEU A 50 6.23 -3.57 -6.67
C LEU A 50 5.56 -2.21 -6.53
N VAL A 51 4.41 -2.16 -5.86
CA VAL A 51 3.72 -0.91 -5.52
C VAL A 51 3.34 -0.90 -4.05
N GLY A 52 3.68 0.16 -3.35
CA GLY A 52 3.31 0.36 -1.96
C GLY A 52 1.80 0.59 -1.80
N CYS A 53 1.25 0.10 -0.70
CA CYS A 53 -0.17 0.24 -0.39
C CYS A 53 -0.56 1.72 -0.17
N LEU A 54 -1.48 2.25 -0.98
CA LEU A 54 -1.97 3.64 -0.89
C LEU A 54 -2.58 3.94 0.48
N PHE A 55 -3.27 2.97 1.09
CA PHE A 55 -3.83 3.14 2.44
C PHE A 55 -2.71 3.40 3.46
N HIS A 56 -1.67 2.58 3.45
CA HIS A 56 -0.52 2.75 4.35
C HIS A 56 0.30 4.00 4.05
N TRP A 57 0.40 4.39 2.77
CA TRP A 57 0.97 5.68 2.38
C TRP A 57 0.22 6.83 3.03
N LYS A 58 -1.10 6.92 2.81
CA LYS A 58 -1.97 7.95 3.42
C LYS A 58 -1.91 7.90 4.94
N GLN A 59 -1.85 6.71 5.55
CA GLN A 59 -1.73 6.55 6.99
C GLN A 59 -0.39 7.10 7.51
N ALA A 60 0.72 6.87 6.80
CA ALA A 60 2.02 7.43 7.13
C ALA A 60 2.03 8.96 7.04
N LEU A 61 1.45 9.53 5.98
CA LEU A 61 1.27 10.98 5.85
C LEU A 61 0.44 11.55 7.00
N ARG A 62 -0.71 10.93 7.32
CA ARG A 62 -1.58 11.32 8.43
C ARG A 62 -0.83 11.35 9.75
N ARG A 63 -0.06 10.30 10.06
CA ARG A 63 0.76 10.23 11.28
C ARG A 63 1.73 11.42 11.37
N LYS A 64 2.40 11.76 10.25
CA LYS A 64 3.30 12.90 10.24
C LYS A 64 2.57 14.23 10.45
N MET A 65 1.43 14.41 9.79
CA MET A 65 0.63 15.63 9.95
C MET A 65 0.15 15.83 11.39
N LEU A 66 -0.28 14.75 12.06
CA LEU A 66 -0.64 14.76 13.47
C LEU A 66 0.55 15.09 14.38
N GLU A 67 1.72 14.52 14.11
CA GLU A 67 2.96 14.83 14.84
C GLU A 67 3.30 16.33 14.74
N LEU A 68 3.11 16.93 13.56
CA LEU A 68 3.30 18.36 13.31
C LEU A 68 2.14 19.23 13.86
N ARG A 69 1.12 18.61 14.46
CA ARG A 69 -0.07 19.26 15.02
C ARG A 69 -0.81 20.12 13.99
N LEU A 70 -0.94 19.62 12.76
CA LEU A 70 -1.82 20.24 11.77
C LEU A 70 -3.29 20.12 12.22
N PRO A 71 -4.15 21.12 11.91
CA PRO A 71 -5.57 21.05 12.21
C PRO A 71 -6.24 19.80 11.60
N GLU A 72 -7.11 19.12 12.36
CA GLU A 72 -7.69 17.84 11.93
C GLU A 72 -8.55 17.95 10.67
N ASP A 73 -9.26 19.06 10.53
CA ASP A 73 -10.04 19.41 9.35
C ASP A 73 -9.15 19.55 8.10
N GLN A 74 -8.00 20.23 8.22
CA GLN A 74 -7.01 20.34 7.15
C GLN A 74 -6.38 18.99 6.81
N ILE A 75 -6.12 18.14 7.81
CA ILE A 75 -5.61 16.77 7.58
C ILE A 75 -6.64 15.94 6.81
N LYS A 76 -7.91 15.98 7.23
CA LYS A 76 -9.00 15.26 6.59
C LYS A 76 -9.19 15.74 5.15
N ASP A 77 -9.13 17.04 4.94
CA ASP A 77 -9.21 17.67 3.63
C ASP A 77 -8.07 17.21 2.72
N ALA A 78 -6.81 17.33 3.16
CA ALA A 78 -5.64 16.97 2.36
C ALA A 78 -5.56 15.48 1.97
N LEU A 79 -6.09 14.59 2.80
CA LEU A 79 -6.11 13.14 2.55
C LEU A 79 -7.34 12.67 1.74
N SER A 80 -8.28 13.57 1.45
CA SER A 80 -9.43 13.27 0.61
C SER A 80 -9.00 12.90 -0.83
N PRO A 81 -9.82 12.11 -1.55
CA PRO A 81 -9.48 11.71 -2.93
C PRO A 81 -9.28 12.90 -3.86
N GLY A 82 -8.25 12.84 -4.70
CA GLY A 82 -7.92 13.88 -5.68
C GLY A 82 -7.02 15.00 -5.14
N LYS A 83 -6.55 14.90 -3.88
CA LYS A 83 -5.63 15.87 -3.27
C LYS A 83 -4.22 15.31 -3.21
N LEU A 84 -3.76 14.85 -2.05
CA LEU A 84 -2.40 14.31 -1.92
C LEU A 84 -2.16 13.07 -2.78
N ASP A 85 -3.18 12.23 -3.00
CA ASP A 85 -3.06 11.05 -3.84
C ASP A 85 -2.89 11.37 -5.33
N THR A 86 -3.11 12.61 -5.77
CA THR A 86 -2.70 13.09 -7.09
C THR A 86 -1.21 12.91 -7.33
N LEU A 87 -0.37 13.08 -6.29
CA LEU A 87 1.07 12.90 -6.41
C LEU A 87 1.48 11.47 -6.79
N THR A 88 0.57 10.51 -6.61
CA THR A 88 0.80 9.10 -6.92
C THR A 88 0.49 8.75 -8.38
N VAL A 89 -0.07 9.67 -9.17
CA VAL A 89 -0.56 9.39 -10.53
C VAL A 89 -0.05 10.38 -11.59
N ILE A 90 0.70 11.41 -11.16
CA ILE A 90 1.35 12.37 -12.05
C ILE A 90 2.78 11.90 -12.43
N PRO A 91 3.36 12.42 -13.53
CA PRO A 91 4.74 12.14 -13.90
C PRO A 91 5.73 12.41 -12.75
N GLU A 92 6.72 11.52 -12.58
CA GLU A 92 7.64 11.57 -11.45
C GLU A 92 8.46 12.86 -11.40
N ASP A 93 8.91 13.33 -12.56
CA ASP A 93 9.67 14.56 -12.75
C ASP A 93 8.87 15.82 -12.38
N GLN A 94 7.54 15.74 -12.39
CA GLN A 94 6.67 16.86 -12.03
C GLN A 94 6.34 16.93 -10.54
N ILE A 95 6.59 15.88 -9.75
CA ILE A 95 6.13 15.80 -8.35
C ILE A 95 6.62 16.99 -7.53
N ALA A 96 7.93 17.28 -7.56
CA ALA A 96 8.53 18.28 -6.69
C ALA A 96 8.13 19.72 -7.04
N GLU A 97 8.09 20.05 -8.34
CA GLU A 97 7.89 21.41 -8.82
C GLU A 97 6.41 21.72 -9.08
N LYS A 98 5.73 20.96 -9.94
CA LYS A 98 4.32 21.20 -10.31
C LYS A 98 3.35 20.50 -9.36
N GLY A 99 3.60 19.24 -9.04
CA GLY A 99 2.77 18.39 -8.20
C GLY A 99 2.50 18.98 -6.82
N VAL A 100 3.57 19.30 -6.08
CA VAL A 100 3.43 19.93 -4.75
C VAL A 100 2.70 21.26 -4.85
N ARG A 101 3.04 22.14 -5.80
CA ARG A 101 2.37 23.43 -5.97
C ARG A 101 0.87 23.26 -6.25
N TYR A 102 0.50 22.32 -7.10
CA TYR A 102 -0.89 22.00 -7.40
C TYR A 102 -1.64 21.57 -6.14
N VAL A 103 -1.12 20.57 -5.41
CA VAL A 103 -1.79 20.09 -4.19
C VAL A 103 -1.95 21.20 -3.16
N ARG A 104 -0.94 22.06 -3.00
CA ARG A 104 -1.01 23.22 -2.10
C ARG A 104 -2.06 24.25 -2.49
N SER A 105 -2.41 24.34 -3.77
CA SER A 105 -3.45 25.27 -4.24
C SER A 105 -4.87 24.77 -3.94
N ILE A 106 -5.05 23.46 -3.74
CA ILE A 106 -6.36 22.82 -3.52
C ILE A 106 -6.57 22.34 -2.08
N VAL A 107 -5.55 22.45 -1.22
CA VAL A 107 -5.58 22.12 0.21
C VAL A 107 -5.61 23.41 1.02
N ASP A 108 -6.45 23.47 2.06
CA ASP A 108 -6.43 24.59 2.99
C ASP A 108 -5.19 24.53 3.92
N GLU A 109 -4.28 25.49 3.74
CA GLU A 109 -3.12 25.70 4.62
C GLU A 109 -3.27 26.93 5.54
N THR A 110 -4.45 27.56 5.56
CA THR A 110 -4.70 28.83 6.26
C THR A 110 -4.42 28.69 7.75
N GLY A 111 -3.72 29.67 8.34
CA GLY A 111 -3.37 29.66 9.77
C GLY A 111 -2.31 28.61 10.18
N ALA A 112 -1.85 27.73 9.27
CA ALA A 112 -0.90 26.66 9.57
C ALA A 112 0.29 26.57 8.60
N LYS A 113 0.52 27.61 7.79
CA LYS A 113 1.52 27.63 6.70
C LYS A 113 2.93 27.15 7.08
N THR A 114 3.43 27.50 8.28
CA THR A 114 4.76 27.04 8.75
C THR A 114 4.81 25.52 9.01
N LYS A 115 3.71 24.94 9.53
CA LYS A 115 3.60 23.50 9.75
C LYS A 115 3.49 22.76 8.42
N TRP A 116 2.72 23.29 7.48
CA TRP A 116 2.62 22.78 6.11
C TRP A 116 3.96 22.82 5.38
N ASN A 117 4.71 23.92 5.47
CA ASN A 117 6.08 23.99 4.93
C ASN A 117 6.98 22.90 5.51
N THR A 118 6.87 22.62 6.82
CA THR A 118 7.61 21.52 7.48
C THR A 118 7.16 20.16 6.96
N PHE A 119 5.86 19.95 6.77
CA PHE A 119 5.29 18.73 6.19
C PHE A 119 5.83 18.49 4.77
N TRP A 120 5.81 19.50 3.88
CA TRP A 120 6.28 19.36 2.51
C TRP A 120 7.79 19.09 2.41
N LYS A 121 8.60 19.72 3.27
CA LYS A 121 10.03 19.39 3.39
C LYS A 121 10.24 17.94 3.80
N TYR A 122 9.47 17.46 4.78
CA TYR A 122 9.48 16.05 5.17
C TYR A 122 9.02 15.14 4.02
N PHE A 123 7.97 15.54 3.31
CA PHE A 123 7.36 14.77 2.23
C PHE A 123 8.40 14.49 1.14
N LEU A 124 9.02 15.54 0.59
CA LEU A 124 10.04 15.40 -0.45
C LEU A 124 11.22 14.56 0.04
N LYS A 125 11.76 14.87 1.23
CA LYS A 125 12.86 14.09 1.80
C LYS A 125 12.53 12.60 1.97
N THR A 126 11.30 12.26 2.34
CA THR A 126 10.94 10.88 2.62
C THR A 126 10.53 10.14 1.36
N TRP A 127 9.67 10.75 0.54
CA TRP A 127 9.00 10.06 -0.56
C TRP A 127 9.69 10.25 -1.91
N THR A 128 10.58 11.22 -2.07
CA THR A 128 11.34 11.39 -3.32
C THR A 128 12.85 11.18 -3.17
N GLN A 129 13.35 11.00 -1.94
CA GLN A 129 14.78 10.76 -1.69
C GLN A 129 15.06 9.46 -0.93
N ARG A 130 14.23 9.11 0.07
CA ARG A 130 14.44 7.87 0.86
C ARG A 130 13.75 6.66 0.22
N PHE A 131 12.51 6.83 -0.24
CA PHE A 131 11.83 5.83 -1.04
C PHE A 131 11.94 6.21 -2.51
N ASP A 132 12.15 5.20 -3.34
CA ASP A 132 12.07 5.35 -4.80
C ASP A 132 10.63 5.72 -5.19
N VAL A 133 10.47 6.69 -6.09
CA VAL A 133 9.16 7.20 -6.51
C VAL A 133 8.31 6.09 -7.14
N THR A 134 8.95 5.18 -7.87
CA THR A 134 8.29 4.03 -8.53
C THR A 134 7.60 3.10 -7.54
N THR A 135 8.02 3.11 -6.26
CA THR A 135 7.42 2.28 -5.22
C THR A 135 6.08 2.80 -4.70
N TRP A 136 5.64 4.01 -5.08
CA TRP A 136 4.36 4.56 -4.62
C TRP A 136 3.62 5.38 -5.67
N ASN A 137 4.31 5.81 -6.72
CA ASN A 137 3.73 6.40 -7.91
C ASN A 137 3.40 5.29 -8.93
N VAL A 138 2.24 5.41 -9.58
CA VAL A 138 1.73 4.43 -10.56
C VAL A 138 1.55 5.04 -11.95
N HIS A 139 2.03 6.26 -12.20
CA HIS A 139 1.88 6.96 -13.46
C HIS A 139 2.45 6.13 -14.63
N GLU A 140 3.69 5.68 -14.51
CA GLU A 140 4.36 4.89 -15.55
C GLU A 140 3.67 3.55 -15.79
N MET A 141 3.15 2.91 -14.74
CA MET A 141 2.38 1.67 -14.86
C MET A 141 1.11 1.89 -15.69
N VAL A 142 0.35 2.95 -15.39
CA VAL A 142 -0.85 3.32 -16.16
C VAL A 142 -0.47 3.66 -17.61
N ARG A 143 0.61 4.43 -17.81
CA ARG A 143 1.10 4.83 -19.15
C ARG A 143 1.47 3.63 -20.01
N CYS A 144 2.07 2.60 -19.42
CA CYS A 144 2.47 1.37 -20.09
C CYS A 144 1.37 0.30 -20.18
N GLY A 145 0.16 0.59 -19.70
CA GLY A 145 -0.96 -0.36 -19.72
C GLY A 145 -0.79 -1.55 -18.77
N VAL A 146 -0.02 -1.38 -17.70
CA VAL A 146 0.17 -2.39 -16.66
C VAL A 146 -1.06 -2.39 -15.75
N ASP A 147 -1.68 -3.56 -15.60
CA ASP A 147 -2.89 -3.69 -14.77
C ASP A 147 -2.58 -3.44 -13.29
N ILE A 148 -3.24 -2.45 -12.70
CA ILE A 148 -3.11 -2.16 -11.27
C ILE A 148 -4.18 -2.96 -10.52
N VAL A 149 -3.81 -4.19 -10.15
CA VAL A 149 -4.74 -5.14 -9.53
C VAL A 149 -5.23 -4.66 -8.16
N ASN A 150 -4.36 -4.06 -7.34
CA ASN A 150 -4.73 -3.53 -6.02
C ASN A 150 -3.80 -2.39 -5.58
N ARG A 151 -4.38 -1.28 -5.11
CA ARG A 151 -3.65 -0.19 -4.39
C ARG A 151 -3.98 -0.13 -2.91
N THR A 152 -4.80 -1.05 -2.42
CA THR A 152 -5.21 -1.12 -1.01
C THR A 152 -4.99 -2.51 -0.49
N ASN A 153 -4.74 -2.62 0.81
CA ASN A 153 -4.60 -3.87 1.54
C ASN A 153 -5.90 -4.26 2.28
N ASN A 154 -7.04 -3.61 1.99
CA ASN A 154 -8.32 -3.84 2.69
C ASN A 154 -8.69 -5.34 2.81
N PRO A 155 -8.52 -6.18 1.77
CA PRO A 155 -8.77 -7.62 1.90
C PRO A 155 -7.86 -8.30 2.92
N LEU A 156 -6.58 -7.90 2.97
CA LEU A 156 -5.60 -8.43 3.91
C LEU A 156 -5.89 -7.96 5.35
N GLU A 157 -6.29 -6.69 5.54
CA GLU A 157 -6.70 -6.18 6.85
C GLU A 157 -7.95 -6.88 7.36
N LYS A 158 -8.93 -7.12 6.47
CA LYS A 158 -10.12 -7.89 6.80
C LYS A 158 -9.74 -9.33 7.19
N TYR A 159 -8.91 -9.99 6.39
CA TYR A 159 -8.42 -11.33 6.70
C TYR A 159 -7.75 -11.38 8.07
N ASN A 160 -6.81 -10.46 8.35
CA ASN A 160 -6.11 -10.39 9.62
C ASN A 160 -7.07 -10.20 10.80
N ARG A 161 -8.11 -9.37 10.63
CA ARG A 161 -9.15 -9.15 11.64
C ARG A 161 -10.01 -10.38 11.87
N ASP A 162 -10.48 -11.01 10.80
CA ASP A 162 -11.32 -12.21 10.84
C ASP A 162 -10.55 -13.42 11.40
N PHE A 163 -9.24 -13.49 11.15
CA PHE A 163 -8.36 -14.49 11.72
C PHE A 163 -8.12 -14.22 13.21
N ALA A 164 -7.77 -12.98 13.57
CA ALA A 164 -7.59 -12.58 14.96
C ALA A 164 -8.86 -12.77 15.81
N SER A 165 -10.06 -12.57 15.25
CA SER A 165 -11.31 -12.83 15.97
C SER A 165 -11.54 -14.31 16.29
N ARG A 166 -10.92 -15.23 15.55
CA ARG A 166 -11.03 -16.69 15.77
C ARG A 166 -9.94 -17.21 16.70
N VAL A 167 -8.71 -16.72 16.53
CA VAL A 167 -7.52 -17.26 17.21
C VAL A 167 -7.18 -16.44 18.47
N GLY A 168 -7.68 -15.21 18.58
CA GLY A 168 -7.37 -14.26 19.64
C GLY A 168 -6.23 -13.31 19.29
N THR A 169 -6.15 -12.20 20.02
CA THR A 169 -5.06 -11.23 19.90
C THR A 169 -3.94 -11.67 20.84
N HIS A 170 -2.81 -12.14 20.30
CA HIS A 170 -1.68 -12.75 21.05
C HIS A 170 -1.88 -14.20 21.54
N PRO A 171 -2.22 -15.14 20.65
CA PRO A 171 -2.30 -16.55 21.00
C PRO A 171 -0.93 -17.12 21.41
N SER A 172 -0.94 -18.19 22.21
CA SER A 172 0.24 -19.03 22.40
C SER A 172 0.68 -19.62 21.05
N LEU A 173 1.94 -20.04 20.92
CA LEU A 173 2.43 -20.65 19.68
C LEU A 173 1.59 -21.86 19.25
N LEU A 174 1.20 -22.71 20.20
CA LEU A 174 0.36 -23.88 19.91
C LEU A 174 -1.03 -23.47 19.42
N THR A 175 -1.66 -22.50 20.09
CA THR A 175 -2.96 -21.94 19.68
C THR A 175 -2.88 -21.31 18.29
N PHE A 176 -1.79 -20.60 17.99
CA PHE A 176 -1.55 -20.00 16.68
C PHE A 176 -1.41 -21.06 15.58
N ILE A 177 -0.60 -22.11 15.81
CA ILE A 177 -0.40 -23.20 14.85
C ILE A 177 -1.73 -23.90 14.57
N GLU A 178 -2.48 -24.23 15.63
CA GLU A 178 -3.76 -24.92 15.49
C GLU A 178 -4.79 -24.06 14.76
N GLY A 179 -4.90 -22.78 15.13
CA GLY A 179 -5.75 -21.82 14.43
C GLY A 179 -5.38 -21.65 12.96
N THR A 180 -4.08 -21.63 12.63
CA THR A 180 -3.59 -21.53 11.25
C THR A 180 -3.94 -22.77 10.43
N LYS A 181 -3.82 -23.98 11.01
CA LYS A 181 -4.23 -25.23 10.35
C LYS A 181 -5.72 -25.25 10.05
N GLN A 182 -6.54 -24.85 11.02
CA GLN A 182 -7.99 -24.78 10.86
C GLN A 182 -8.38 -23.77 9.78
N GLU A 183 -7.71 -22.61 9.75
CA GLU A 183 -7.93 -21.59 8.73
C GLU A 183 -7.53 -22.08 7.33
N ALA A 184 -6.40 -22.78 7.21
CA ALA A 184 -5.98 -23.39 5.95
C ALA A 184 -6.99 -24.43 5.45
N ALA A 185 -7.46 -25.32 6.33
CA ALA A 185 -8.49 -26.30 5.99
C ALA A 185 -9.80 -25.63 5.54
N ARG A 186 -10.22 -24.57 6.23
CA ARG A 186 -11.40 -23.77 5.87
C ARG A 186 -11.27 -23.15 4.48
N TYR A 187 -10.10 -22.61 4.14
CA TYR A 187 -9.86 -22.03 2.82
C TYR A 187 -9.86 -23.07 1.71
N LEU A 188 -9.23 -24.23 1.93
CA LEU A 188 -9.24 -25.33 0.96
C LEU A 188 -10.66 -25.82 0.70
N GLN A 189 -11.46 -26.01 1.75
CA GLN A 189 -12.87 -26.40 1.62
C GLN A 189 -13.65 -25.34 0.82
N ARG A 190 -13.48 -24.06 1.14
CA ARG A 190 -14.15 -22.97 0.41
C ARG A 190 -13.80 -22.97 -1.08
N ILE A 191 -12.53 -23.20 -1.44
CA ILE A 191 -12.10 -23.26 -2.83
C ILE A 191 -12.75 -24.46 -3.55
N ASP A 192 -12.82 -25.61 -2.88
CA ASP A 192 -13.46 -26.82 -3.42
C ASP A 192 -14.97 -26.63 -3.60
N ASP A 193 -15.65 -26.03 -2.61
CA ASP A 193 -17.08 -25.71 -2.68
C ASP A 193 -17.39 -24.75 -3.84
N ILE A 194 -16.53 -23.75 -4.08
CA ILE A 194 -16.65 -22.85 -5.23
C ILE A 194 -16.48 -23.61 -6.54
N LYS A 195 -15.47 -24.48 -6.64
CA LYS A 195 -15.24 -25.30 -7.85
C LYS A 195 -16.41 -26.25 -8.14
N LYS A 196 -17.06 -26.75 -7.10
CA LYS A 196 -18.26 -27.62 -7.20
C LYS A 196 -19.56 -26.84 -7.39
N GLY A 197 -19.54 -25.51 -7.37
CA GLY A 197 -20.74 -24.67 -7.45
C GLY A 197 -21.63 -24.70 -6.20
N LEU A 198 -21.13 -25.23 -5.08
CA LEU A 198 -21.82 -25.22 -3.79
C LEU A 198 -21.76 -23.85 -3.11
N GLN A 199 -20.77 -23.04 -3.49
CA GLN A 199 -20.61 -21.67 -3.00
C GLN A 199 -20.23 -20.73 -4.15
N THR A 200 -20.69 -19.48 -4.09
CA THR A 200 -20.29 -18.46 -5.07
C THR A 200 -18.98 -17.79 -4.66
N ALA A 201 -18.11 -17.54 -5.62
CA ALA A 201 -16.92 -16.71 -5.40
C ALA A 201 -17.34 -15.32 -4.91
N PRO A 202 -16.59 -14.71 -3.97
CA PRO A 202 -16.88 -13.36 -3.52
C PRO A 202 -16.80 -12.38 -4.70
N GLN A 203 -17.80 -11.51 -4.83
CA GLN A 203 -17.75 -10.42 -5.80
C GLN A 203 -16.80 -9.34 -5.30
N HIS A 204 -15.83 -9.00 -6.13
CA HIS A 204 -14.89 -7.91 -5.88
C HIS A 204 -15.36 -6.66 -6.62
N ALA A 205 -15.18 -5.49 -5.99
CA ALA A 205 -15.40 -4.22 -6.66
C ALA A 205 -14.44 -4.11 -7.87
N PRO A 206 -14.84 -3.45 -8.96
CA PRO A 206 -13.93 -3.22 -10.07
C PRO A 206 -12.70 -2.43 -9.58
N PRO A 207 -11.51 -2.68 -10.15
CA PRO A 207 -10.32 -1.89 -9.88
C PRO A 207 -10.59 -0.40 -10.15
N VAL A 208 -10.14 0.47 -9.24
CA VAL A 208 -10.22 1.91 -9.46
C VAL A 208 -9.08 2.32 -10.39
N VAL A 209 -9.42 2.83 -11.57
CA VAL A 209 -8.44 3.38 -12.51
C VAL A 209 -7.93 4.72 -11.97
N PRO A 210 -6.63 4.85 -11.64
CA PRO A 210 -6.08 6.11 -11.19
C PRO A 210 -6.09 7.13 -12.34
N GLY A 211 -6.71 8.29 -12.13
CA GLY A 211 -6.75 9.37 -13.11
C GLY A 211 -6.08 10.63 -12.57
N ILE A 212 -5.36 11.34 -13.45
CA ILE A 212 -4.86 12.68 -13.14
C ILE A 212 -6.07 13.63 -13.06
N PRO A 213 -6.21 14.46 -12.01
CA PRO A 213 -7.30 15.42 -11.92
C PRO A 213 -7.32 16.37 -13.12
N ALA A 214 -8.52 16.68 -13.64
CA ALA A 214 -8.67 17.53 -14.83
C ALA A 214 -7.95 18.89 -14.70
N GLY A 215 -8.04 19.53 -13.53
CA GLY A 215 -7.39 20.82 -13.28
C GLY A 215 -5.87 20.76 -13.11
N TYR A 216 -5.25 19.57 -13.14
CA TYR A 216 -3.79 19.46 -13.04
C TYR A 216 -3.08 19.80 -14.36
N ALA A 217 -3.69 19.44 -15.50
CA ALA A 217 -3.09 19.68 -16.81
C ALA A 217 -2.83 21.17 -17.03
N ASP A 218 -3.83 21.99 -16.76
CA ASP A 218 -3.82 23.44 -16.97
C ASP A 218 -3.19 24.25 -15.81
N PHE A 219 -2.68 23.57 -14.78
CA PHE A 219 -2.08 24.23 -13.63
C PHE A 219 -0.62 24.65 -13.91
N GLU A 220 -0.32 25.94 -13.73
CA GLU A 220 1.00 26.56 -13.94
C GLU A 220 1.65 27.03 -12.63
#